data_AF-A0A966PTE1-F1
#
_entry.id   AF-A0A966PTE1-F1
#
_cell.length_a   1.000
_cell.length_b   1.000
_cell.length_c   1.000
_cell.angle_alpha   90.00
_cell.angle_beta   90.00
_cell.angle_gamma   90.00
#
_symmetry.space_group_name_H-M   'P 1'
#
loop_
_entity.id
_entity.type
_entity.pdbx_description
1 polymer ?
#
loop_
_entity_poly.entity_id
_entity_poly.type
_entity_poly.pdbx_seq_one_letter_code
_entity_poly.pdbx_strand_id
1 'polypeptide(L)' 'MIVQLNPALPIITPKGEAYAHFLIDYGMEEHLLWVCFINDSGECWTFRNPQIRLKPNETFNRSKTSNIE' A
#
# COMPACT_ATOMS: atom_id res chain seq x y z
N MET A 1 -13.41 -5.16 9.34
CA MET A 1 -12.37 -5.11 10.38
C MET A 1 -11.34 -4.05 10.00
N ILE A 2 -10.75 -3.33 10.96
CA ILE A 2 -9.61 -2.44 10.72
C ILE A 2 -8.39 -2.94 11.50
N VAL A 3 -7.23 -2.96 10.85
CA VAL A 3 -5.95 -3.35 11.43
C VAL A 3 -4.96 -2.22 11.22
N GLN A 4 -4.33 -1.76 12.30
CA GLN A 4 -3.20 -0.85 12.22
C GLN A 4 -1.92 -1.64 11.90
N LEU A 5 -1.19 -1.19 10.89
CA LEU A 5 0.11 -1.75 10.54
C LEU A 5 1.18 -1.16 11.47
N ASN A 6 1.94 -2.04 12.11
CA ASN A 6 3.02 -1.65 13.01
C ASN A 6 4.23 -2.59 12.80
N PRO A 7 5.28 -2.17 12.07
CA PRO A 7 5.47 -0.83 11.49
C PRO A 7 4.58 -0.57 10.26
N ALA A 8 4.45 0.71 9.89
CA ALA A 8 3.84 1.11 8.60
C ALA A 8 4.66 0.54 7.43
N LEU A 9 3.97 0.09 6.38
CA LEU A 9 4.62 -0.61 5.27
C LEU A 9 4.92 0.35 4.10
N PRO A 10 6.16 0.41 3.59
CA PRO A 10 6.49 1.19 2.41
C PRO A 10 5.95 0.51 1.14
N ILE A 11 5.11 1.22 0.39
CA ILE A 11 4.43 0.72 -0.79
C ILE A 11 4.49 1.72 -1.95
N ILE A 12 4.15 1.26 -3.13
CA ILE A 12 3.92 2.04 -4.35
C ILE A 12 2.42 2.02 -4.63
N THR A 13 1.87 3.18 -4.95
CA THR A 13 0.45 3.42 -5.26
C THR A 13 0.34 4.11 -6.63
N PRO A 14 -0.87 4.25 -7.20
CA PRO A 14 -1.07 5.04 -8.43
C PRO A 14 -0.65 6.52 -8.28
N LYS A 15 -0.54 7.02 -7.04
CA LYS A 15 -0.09 8.39 -6.72
C LYS A 15 1.38 8.48 -6.35
N GLY A 16 2.15 7.40 -6.51
CA GLY A 16 3.57 7.34 -6.17
C GLY A 16 3.86 6.55 -4.90
N GLU A 17 5.05 6.77 -4.34
CA GLU A 17 5.47 6.10 -3.10
C GLU A 17 4.67 6.57 -1.89
N ALA A 18 4.36 5.64 -0.99
CA ALA A 18 3.56 5.90 0.18
C ALA A 18 3.92 4.98 1.34
N TYR A 19 3.45 5.33 2.53
CA TYR A 19 3.38 4.41 3.68
C TYR A 19 1.95 4.00 3.93
N ALA A 20 1.70 2.69 4.02
CA ALA A 20 0.43 2.17 4.47
C ALA A 20 0.40 2.06 6.00
N HIS A 21 -0.63 2.63 6.61
CA HIS A 21 -0.82 2.66 8.06
C HIS A 21 -1.96 1.78 8.54
N PHE A 22 -3.00 1.60 7.72
CA PHE A 22 -4.15 0.77 8.09
C PHE A 22 -4.59 -0.11 6.93
N LEU A 23 -5.07 -1.30 7.28
CA LEU A 23 -5.75 -2.23 6.40
C LEU A 23 -7.20 -2.36 6.85
N ILE A 24 -8.14 -2.16 5.93
CA ILE A 24 -9.56 -2.31 6.18
C ILE A 24 -10.06 -3.49 5.36
N ASP A 25 -10.72 -4.41 6.05
CA ASP A 25 -11.36 -5.59 5.47
C ASP A 25 -12.89 -5.43 5.54
N TYR A 26 -13.54 -5.39 4.38
CA TYR A 26 -15.00 -5.30 4.25
C TYR A 26 -15.68 -6.67 4.08
N GLY A 27 -14.93 -7.77 4.03
CA GLY A 27 -15.44 -9.12 3.88
C GLY A 27 -15.23 -9.72 2.48
N MET A 28 -15.91 -10.83 2.22
CA MET A 28 -15.64 -11.74 1.09
C MET A 28 -15.80 -11.12 -0.30
N GLU A 29 -16.70 -10.16 -0.46
CA GLU A 29 -17.08 -9.58 -1.76
C GLU A 29 -16.32 -8.29 -2.09
N GLU A 30 -15.40 -7.84 -1.22
CA GLU A 30 -14.71 -6.56 -1.35
C GLU A 30 -13.20 -6.74 -1.29
N HIS A 31 -12.48 -5.86 -1.99
CA HIS A 31 -11.04 -5.79 -1.84
C HIS A 31 -10.67 -5.26 -0.46
N LEU A 32 -9.58 -5.79 0.11
CA LEU A 32 -8.93 -5.11 1.21
C LEU A 32 -8.50 -3.71 0.76
N LEU A 33 -8.75 -2.74 1.63
CA LEU A 33 -8.47 -1.34 1.42
C LEU A 33 -7.28 -0.90 2.28
N TRP A 34 -6.35 -0.20 1.68
CA TRP A 34 -5.11 0.24 2.30
C TRP A 34 -5.13 1.75 2.47
N VAL A 35 -5.08 2.20 3.72
CA VAL A 35 -4.99 3.63 4.06
C VAL A 35 -3.53 4.03 4.06
N CYS A 36 -3.19 4.94 3.14
CA CYS A 36 -1.82 5.26 2.77
C CYS A 36 -1.60 6.77 2.78
N PHE A 37 -0.43 7.20 3.25
CA PHE A 37 0.02 8.58 3.15
C PHE A 37 1.07 8.67 2.05
N ILE A 38 0.82 9.53 1.06
CA ILE A 38 1.73 9.73 -0.08
C ILE A 38 2.97 10.50 0.38
N ASN A 39 4.16 10.01 0.03
CA ASN A 39 5.42 10.57 0.50
C ASN A 39 5.63 12.02 0.04
N ASP A 40 5.35 12.30 -1.25
CA ASP A 40 5.65 13.59 -1.85
C ASP A 40 4.61 14.67 -1.51
N SER A 41 3.32 14.30 -1.43
CA SER A 41 2.23 15.27 -1.22
C SER A 41 1.70 15.31 0.22
N GLY A 42 1.97 14.28 1.03
CA GLY A 42 1.39 14.12 2.37
C GLY A 42 -0.11 13.79 2.36
N GLU A 43 -0.73 13.61 1.19
CA GLU A 43 -2.16 13.30 1.08
C GLU A 43 -2.46 11.91 1.66
N CYS A 44 -3.58 11.79 2.37
CA CYS A 44 -4.13 10.50 2.81
C CYS A 44 -5.09 9.95 1.75
N TRP A 45 -4.82 8.75 1.26
CA TRP A 45 -5.64 8.06 0.26
C TRP A 45 -5.88 6.60 0.64
N THR A 46 -6.95 6.04 0.07
CA THR A 46 -7.30 4.64 0.24
C THR A 46 -7.22 3.91 -1.10
N PHE A 47 -6.50 2.79 -1.16
CA PHE A 47 -6.30 1.99 -2.38
C PHE A 47 -6.72 0.54 -2.19
N ARG A 48 -7.22 -0.10 -3.25
CA ARG A 48 -7.56 -1.53 -3.26
C ARG A 48 -6.30 -2.38 -3.42
N ASN A 49 -6.34 -3.63 -2.95
CA ASN A 49 -5.27 -4.63 -3.14
C ASN A 49 -4.58 -4.60 -4.51
N PRO A 50 -5.29 -4.64 -5.65
CA PRO A 50 -4.65 -4.68 -6.97
C PRO A 50 -3.88 -3.40 -7.33
N GLN A 51 -4.19 -2.29 -6.67
CA GLN A 51 -3.66 -0.95 -6.97
C GLN A 51 -2.34 -0.64 -6.26
N ILE A 52 -1.90 -1.50 -5.33
CA ILE A 52 -0.68 -1.24 -4.57
C ILE A 52 0.37 -2.32 -4.82
N ARG A 53 1.62 -1.94 -4.63
CA ARG A 53 2.73 -2.88 -4.63
C ARG A 53 3.71 -2.58 -3.51
N LEU A 54 4.44 -3.60 -3.10
CA LEU A 54 5.51 -3.41 -2.12
C LEU A 54 6.67 -2.62 -2.74
N LYS A 55 7.29 -1.73 -1.97
CA LYS A 55 8.48 -1.01 -2.44
C LYS A 55 9.64 -1.99 -2.74
N PRO A 56 10.41 -1.82 -3.83
CA PRO A 56 11.64 -2.56 -4.08
C PRO A 56 12.59 -2.51 -2.87
N ASN A 57 13.33 -3.59 -2.66
CA ASN A 57 14.29 -3.71 -1.57
C ASN A 57 15.49 -4.57 -2.02
N GLU A 58 16.62 -3.90 -2.25
CA GLU A 58 17.86 -4.54 -2.70
C GLU A 58 18.48 -5.45 -1.64
N THR A 59 18.36 -5.12 -0.35
CA THR A 59 18.86 -5.98 0.75
C THR A 59 18.16 -7.33 0.77
N PHE A 60 16.90 -7.38 0.34
CA PHE A 60 16.12 -8.61 0.19
C PHE A 60 16.12 -9.16 -1.25
N ASN A 61 17.00 -8.65 -2.12
CA ASN A 61 17.08 -9.03 -3.53
C ASN A 61 15.74 -8.92 -4.29
N ARG A 62 14.91 -7.94 -3.91
CA ARG A 62 13.61 -7.62 -4.54
C ARG A 62 13.76 -6.34 -5.35
N SER A 63 14.29 -6.45 -6.56
CA SER A 63 14.61 -5.30 -7.42
C SER A 63 13.49 -4.89 -8.39
N LYS A 64 12.49 -5.75 -8.61
CA LYS A 64 11.41 -5.51 -9.58
C LYS A 64 10.04 -5.71 -8.97
N THR A 65 9.12 -4.89 -9.43
CA THR A 65 7.72 -4.89 -9.04
C THR A 65 6.87 -4.84 -10.31
N SER A 66 5.75 -5.57 -10.37
CA SER A 66 4.86 -5.51 -11.52
C SER A 66 4.17 -4.16 -11.63
N ASN A 67 3.72 -3.83 -12.84
CA ASN A 67 2.93 -2.62 -13.07
C ASN A 67 1.63 -2.66 -12.24
N ILE A 68 1.18 -1.46 -11.87
CA ILE A 68 -0.12 -1.26 -11.24
C ILE A 68 -1.14 -1.17 -12.38
N GLU A 69 -2.18 -2.01 -12.30
CA GLU A 69 -3.33 -2.00 -13.21
C GLU A 69 -4.43 -1.06 -12.70
#